data_AF-A0A369QLW1-F1
#
_entry.id   AF-A0A369QLW1-F1
#
_cell.length_a   1.000
_cell.length_b   1.000
_cell.length_c   1.000
_cell.angle_alpha   90.00
_cell.angle_beta   90.00
_cell.angle_gamma   90.00
#
_symmetry.space_group_name_H-M   'P 1'
#
loop_
_entity.id
_entity.type
_entity.pdbx_description
1 polymer ?
#
loop_
_entity_poly.entity_id
_entity_poly.type
_entity_poly.pdbx_seq_one_letter_code
_entity_poly.pdbx_strand_id
1 'polypeptide(L)'
;MTNLLNFPVTSPYSKYRITVYWLVTVFLVFELFYGALWDFNLLNKGYVYSILNHLGYPLYLAAILAIGKIAAAVVILIPGLWLLKEWAYAGVVILFIGGFLSHVIVGDGFGQFIWSLLFGIMALVSWKLNYQSDKVKSILIK
;
A
#
# COMPACT_ATOMS: atom_id res chain seq x y z
N MET A 1 35.89 29.92 3.83
CA MET A 1 34.58 29.40 4.28
C MET A 1 33.83 28.96 3.03
N THR A 2 33.91 27.67 2.72
CA THR A 2 33.44 27.06 1.46
C THR A 2 31.91 26.91 1.45
N ASN A 3 31.32 27.24 0.30
CA ASN A 3 29.89 27.12 -0.03
C ASN A 3 29.32 25.72 0.29
N LEU A 4 28.74 25.55 1.47
CA LEU A 4 27.98 24.35 1.87
C LEU A 4 26.51 24.36 1.37
N LEU A 5 26.13 25.33 0.54
CA LEU A 5 24.74 25.53 0.09
C LEU A 5 24.47 25.11 -1.36
N ASN A 6 25.46 24.58 -2.09
CA ASN A 6 25.27 24.09 -3.46
C ASN A 6 24.96 22.59 -3.52
N PHE A 7 23.97 22.13 -2.75
CA PHE A 7 23.36 20.83 -3.05
C PHE A 7 22.42 21.03 -4.25
N PRO A 8 22.53 20.22 -5.31
CA PRO A 8 21.51 20.23 -6.36
C PRO A 8 20.16 19.89 -5.72
N VAL A 9 19.28 20.87 -5.63
CA VAL A 9 17.88 20.73 -5.16
C VAL A 9 17.07 19.83 -6.11
N THR A 10 17.62 19.53 -7.29
CA THR A 10 17.02 18.65 -8.28
C THR A 10 17.15 17.19 -7.85
N SER A 11 16.00 16.52 -7.78
CA SER A 11 15.93 15.06 -7.66
C SER A 11 16.80 14.40 -8.74
N PRO A 12 17.68 13.41 -8.41
CA PRO A 12 18.41 12.65 -9.42
C PRO A 12 17.49 11.77 -10.29
N TYR A 13 16.20 11.68 -9.93
CA TYR A 13 15.18 10.92 -10.65
C TYR A 13 14.52 11.72 -11.75
N SER A 14 14.26 11.06 -12.88
CA SER A 14 13.55 11.65 -14.01
C SER A 14 12.13 12.11 -13.62
N LYS A 15 11.66 13.19 -14.25
CA LYS A 15 10.28 13.69 -14.05
C LYS A 15 9.24 12.58 -14.29
N TYR A 16 9.48 11.72 -15.28
CA TYR A 16 8.66 10.55 -15.57
C TYR A 16 8.54 9.59 -14.38
N ARG A 17 9.65 9.23 -13.72
CA ARG A 17 9.63 8.35 -12.53
C ARG A 17 8.77 8.95 -11.42
N ILE A 18 8.88 10.26 -11.20
CA ILE A 18 8.11 10.97 -10.16
C ILE A 18 6.61 10.96 -10.51
N THR A 19 6.25 11.24 -11.76
CA THR A 19 4.85 11.20 -12.21
C THR A 19 4.25 9.81 -12.08
N VAL A 20 4.93 8.77 -12.56
CA VAL A 20 4.44 7.38 -12.46
C VAL A 20 4.31 6.96 -11.00
N TYR A 21 5.28 7.30 -10.16
CA TYR A 21 5.19 7.08 -8.71
C TYR A 21 3.89 7.66 -8.15
N TRP A 22 3.65 8.95 -8.32
CA TRP A 22 2.47 9.59 -7.74
C TRP A 22 1.16 9.07 -8.31
N LEU A 23 1.10 8.72 -9.59
CA LEU A 23 -0.09 8.09 -10.18
C LEU A 23 -0.40 6.74 -9.52
N VAL A 24 0.60 5.87 -9.40
CA VAL A 24 0.43 4.54 -8.78
C VAL A 24 0.15 4.68 -7.29
N THR A 25 0.86 5.56 -6.59
CA THR A 25 0.70 5.76 -5.15
C THR A 25 -0.67 6.34 -4.80
N VAL A 26 -1.15 7.36 -5.51
CA VAL A 26 -2.48 7.95 -5.25
C VAL A 26 -3.58 6.90 -5.46
N PHE A 27 -3.48 6.11 -6.53
CA PHE A 27 -4.45 5.06 -6.80
C PHE A 27 -4.40 3.94 -5.75
N LEU A 28 -3.21 3.50 -5.35
CA LEU A 28 -3.03 2.51 -4.28
C LEU A 28 -3.60 3.02 -2.94
N VAL A 29 -3.32 4.28 -2.59
CA VAL A 29 -3.82 4.90 -1.36
C VAL A 29 -5.35 5.04 -1.40
N PHE A 30 -5.90 5.41 -2.55
CA PHE A 30 -7.35 5.44 -2.76
C PHE A 30 -7.96 4.06 -2.50
N GLU A 31 -7.39 3.00 -3.08
CA GLU A 31 -7.86 1.64 -2.85
C GLU A 31 -7.75 1.21 -1.38
N LEU A 32 -6.64 1.52 -0.71
CA LEU A 32 -6.49 1.20 0.72
C LEU A 32 -7.58 1.88 1.55
N PHE A 33 -7.88 3.14 1.27
CA PHE A 33 -8.92 3.87 1.99
C PHE A 33 -10.32 3.34 1.66
N TYR A 34 -10.63 3.14 0.38
CA TYR A 34 -11.91 2.61 -0.09
C TYR A 34 -12.16 1.20 0.46
N GLY A 35 -11.15 0.32 0.36
CA GLY A 35 -11.15 -1.02 0.92
C GLY A 35 -11.31 -1.03 2.44
N ALA A 36 -10.78 -0.05 3.17
CA ALA A 36 -11.00 0.06 4.62
C ALA A 36 -12.46 0.41 4.96
N LEU A 37 -13.10 1.28 4.18
CA LEU A 37 -14.52 1.59 4.34
C LEU A 37 -15.41 0.37 4.06
N TRP A 38 -15.00 -0.47 3.10
CA TRP A 38 -15.63 -1.77 2.84
C TRP A 38 -15.44 -2.74 4.00
N ASP A 39 -14.23 -2.85 4.54
CA ASP A 39 -13.95 -3.74 5.67
C ASP A 39 -14.71 -3.33 6.94
N PHE A 40 -14.91 -2.03 7.17
CA PHE A 40 -15.80 -1.51 8.22
C PHE A 40 -17.29 -1.66 7.93
N ASN A 41 -17.65 -2.31 6.81
CA ASN A 41 -19.02 -2.52 6.38
C ASN A 41 -19.83 -1.21 6.19
N LEU A 42 -19.15 -0.10 5.86
CA LEU A 42 -19.81 1.20 5.68
C LEU A 42 -20.45 1.34 4.29
N LEU A 43 -19.95 0.58 3.30
CA LEU A 43 -20.30 0.78 1.89
C LEU A 43 -20.86 -0.47 1.17
N ASN A 44 -20.89 -1.65 1.83
CA ASN A 44 -21.15 -2.91 1.12
C ASN A 44 -22.21 -3.83 1.75
N LYS A 45 -22.96 -3.34 2.75
CA LYS A 45 -24.14 -4.03 3.34
C LYS A 45 -23.88 -5.49 3.75
N GLY A 46 -22.70 -5.80 4.27
CA GLY A 46 -22.32 -7.10 4.81
C GLY A 46 -21.58 -8.00 3.83
N TYR A 47 -21.31 -7.52 2.61
CA TYR A 47 -20.64 -8.30 1.57
C TYR A 47 -19.26 -8.80 2.01
N VAL A 48 -18.43 -7.95 2.62
CA VAL A 48 -17.10 -8.35 3.12
C VAL A 48 -17.21 -9.39 4.22
N TYR A 49 -18.21 -9.30 5.10
CA TYR A 49 -18.42 -10.29 6.15
C TYR A 49 -18.83 -11.66 5.57
N SER A 50 -19.63 -11.67 4.50
CA SER A 50 -19.93 -12.90 3.76
C SER A 50 -18.67 -13.51 3.14
N ILE A 51 -17.78 -12.69 2.56
CA ILE A 51 -16.51 -13.18 2.01
C ILE A 51 -15.65 -13.77 3.13
N LEU A 52 -15.50 -13.07 4.25
CA LEU A 52 -14.70 -13.56 5.37
C LEU A 52 -15.24 -14.88 5.93
N ASN A 53 -16.56 -15.00 6.08
CA ASN A 53 -17.18 -16.26 6.50
C ASN A 53 -16.94 -17.39 5.48
N HIS A 54 -17.08 -17.11 4.18
CA HIS A 54 -16.78 -18.06 3.11
C HIS A 54 -15.33 -18.54 3.16
N LEU A 55 -14.39 -17.62 3.42
CA LEU A 55 -12.96 -17.92 3.57
C LEU A 55 -12.61 -18.57 4.92
N GLY A 56 -13.57 -18.72 5.85
CA GLY A 56 -13.35 -19.28 7.18
C GLY A 56 -12.65 -18.33 8.16
N TYR A 57 -12.61 -17.04 7.87
CA TYR A 57 -12.02 -16.03 8.74
C TYR A 57 -12.99 -15.49 9.78
N PRO A 58 -12.51 -15.15 10.99
CA PRO A 58 -13.33 -14.50 11.98
C PRO A 58 -13.63 -13.04 11.58
N LEU A 59 -14.85 -12.57 11.89
CA LEU A 59 -15.33 -11.25 11.46
C LEU A 59 -14.51 -10.07 12.01
N TYR A 60 -13.90 -10.20 13.19
CA TYR A 60 -13.04 -9.13 13.74
C TYR A 60 -11.81 -8.86 12.85
N LEU A 61 -11.42 -9.81 11.98
CA LEU A 61 -10.34 -9.62 11.03
C LEU A 61 -10.62 -8.41 10.14
N ALA A 62 -11.88 -8.19 9.74
CA ALA A 62 -12.27 -7.02 8.94
C ALA A 62 -11.82 -5.71 9.59
N ALA A 63 -12.08 -5.53 10.90
CA ALA A 63 -11.69 -4.33 11.62
C ALA A 63 -10.16 -4.16 11.69
N ILE A 64 -9.42 -5.25 11.87
CA ILE A 64 -7.95 -5.24 11.87
C ILE A 64 -7.42 -4.80 10.50
N LEU A 65 -7.94 -5.38 9.41
CA LEU A 65 -7.54 -5.03 8.05
C LEU A 65 -7.90 -3.58 7.72
N ALA A 66 -9.07 -3.11 8.14
CA ALA A 66 -9.52 -1.73 7.92
C ALA A 66 -8.56 -0.71 8.58
N ILE A 67 -8.24 -0.92 9.86
CA ILE A 67 -7.30 -0.05 10.59
C ILE A 67 -5.91 -0.12 9.95
N GLY A 68 -5.44 -1.32 9.59
CA GLY A 68 -4.15 -1.52 8.93
C GLY A 68 -4.04 -0.81 7.59
N LYS A 69 -5.08 -0.88 6.75
CA LYS A 69 -5.17 -0.20 5.46
C LYS A 69 -5.11 1.33 5.63
N ILE A 70 -5.86 1.90 6.59
CA ILE A 70 -5.83 3.34 6.88
C ILE A 70 -4.44 3.77 7.36
N ALA A 71 -3.84 3.02 8.30
CA ALA A 71 -2.50 3.31 8.79
C ALA A 71 -1.45 3.28 7.67
N ALA A 72 -1.50 2.27 6.80
CA ALA A 72 -0.62 2.16 5.66
C ALA A 72 -0.81 3.31 4.67
N ALA A 73 -2.05 3.66 4.34
CA ALA A 73 -2.38 4.79 3.45
C ALA A 73 -1.79 6.12 3.97
N VAL A 74 -1.96 6.41 5.26
CA VAL A 74 -1.41 7.62 5.90
C VAL A 74 0.12 7.63 5.84
N VAL A 75 0.76 6.53 6.23
CA VAL A 75 2.23 6.43 6.24
C VAL A 75 2.83 6.56 4.84
N ILE A 76 2.19 5.96 3.83
CA ILE A 76 2.66 6.02 2.43
C ILE A 76 2.61 7.47 1.90
N LEU A 77 1.60 8.26 2.27
CA LEU A 77 1.48 9.65 1.83
C LEU A 77 2.47 10.61 2.50
N ILE A 78 2.74 10.44 3.79
CA ILE A 78 3.56 11.38 4.56
C ILE A 78 5.04 11.29 4.14
N PRO A 79 5.70 12.37 3.69
CA PRO A 79 7.12 12.36 3.39
C PRO A 79 7.96 12.23 4.67
N GLY A 80 9.16 11.66 4.58
CA GLY A 80 10.11 11.62 5.73
C GLY A 80 10.09 10.34 6.57
N LEU A 81 9.01 9.54 6.52
CA LEU A 81 8.84 8.33 7.33
C LEU A 81 9.46 7.08 6.70
N TRP A 82 10.75 7.11 6.35
CA TRP A 82 11.38 6.08 5.52
C TRP A 82 11.18 4.65 6.08
N LEU A 83 11.44 4.43 7.37
CA LEU A 83 11.32 3.10 7.98
C LEU A 83 9.86 2.66 8.00
N LEU A 84 8.96 3.49 8.53
CA LEU A 84 7.53 3.17 8.60
C LEU A 84 6.93 2.90 7.21
N LYS A 85 7.41 3.56 6.14
CA LYS A 85 7.01 3.26 4.77
C LYS A 85 7.37 1.84 4.36
N GLU A 86 8.56 1.35 4.70
CA GLU A 86 8.93 -0.05 4.42
C GLU A 86 7.97 -1.01 5.11
N TRP A 87 7.65 -0.76 6.38
CA TRP A 87 6.66 -1.57 7.13
C TRP A 87 5.25 -1.48 6.52
N ALA A 88 4.82 -0.29 6.10
CA ALA A 88 3.53 -0.08 5.47
C ALA A 88 3.44 -0.83 4.14
N TYR A 89 4.44 -0.72 3.26
CA TYR A 89 4.47 -1.46 2.01
C TYR A 89 4.52 -2.97 2.23
N ALA A 90 5.31 -3.46 3.19
CA ALA A 90 5.36 -4.88 3.54
C ALA A 90 3.98 -5.38 4.01
N GLY A 91 3.33 -4.65 4.91
CA GLY A 91 1.99 -5.00 5.39
C GLY A 91 0.93 -5.02 4.28
N VAL A 92 0.98 -4.05 3.36
CA VAL A 92 0.07 -3.99 2.19
C VAL A 92 0.30 -5.17 1.24
N VAL A 93 1.56 -5.54 0.99
CA VAL A 93 1.87 -6.71 0.16
C VAL A 93 1.40 -8.00 0.81
N ILE A 94 1.62 -8.17 2.13
CA ILE A 94 1.13 -9.33 2.88
C ILE A 94 -0.40 -9.41 2.87
N LEU A 95 -1.09 -8.28 3.04
CA LEU A 95 -2.54 -8.17 2.93
C LEU A 95 -3.05 -8.73 1.59
N PHE A 96 -2.48 -8.26 0.48
CA PHE A 96 -2.93 -8.65 -0.85
C PHE A 96 -2.55 -10.08 -1.23
N ILE A 97 -1.35 -10.55 -0.84
CA ILE A 97 -0.95 -11.95 -1.00
C ILE A 97 -1.86 -12.85 -0.16
N GLY A 98 -2.17 -12.44 1.07
CA GLY A 98 -3.09 -13.15 1.97
C GLY A 98 -4.44 -13.39 1.29
N GLY A 99 -5.12 -12.31 0.88
CA GLY A 99 -6.40 -12.42 0.19
C GLY A 99 -6.34 -13.27 -1.09
N PHE A 100 -5.29 -13.11 -1.90
CA PHE A 100 -5.07 -13.95 -3.08
C PHE A 100 -4.98 -15.44 -2.73
N LEU A 101 -4.12 -15.80 -1.78
CA LEU A 101 -3.94 -17.19 -1.36
C LEU A 101 -5.20 -17.75 -0.72
N SER A 102 -5.93 -16.98 0.09
CA SER A 102 -7.18 -17.44 0.70
C SER A 102 -8.20 -17.90 -0.34
N HIS A 103 -8.43 -17.08 -1.37
CA HIS A 103 -9.35 -17.42 -2.46
C HIS A 103 -8.86 -18.63 -3.27
N VAL A 104 -7.55 -18.71 -3.56
CA VAL A 104 -6.97 -19.86 -4.27
C VAL A 104 -7.12 -21.16 -3.47
N ILE A 105 -6.88 -21.13 -2.15
CA ILE A 105 -6.95 -22.30 -1.27
C ILE A 105 -8.38 -22.84 -1.15
N VAL A 106 -9.38 -21.96 -1.09
CA VAL A 106 -10.80 -22.33 -1.03
C VAL A 106 -11.34 -22.76 -2.41
N GLY A 107 -10.57 -22.53 -3.49
CA GLY A 107 -10.91 -22.95 -4.84
C GLY A 107 -11.83 -21.95 -5.57
N ASP A 108 -11.80 -20.68 -5.19
CA ASP A 108 -12.59 -19.64 -5.84
C ASP A 108 -12.11 -19.36 -7.27
N GLY A 109 -13.04 -18.92 -8.12
CA GLY A 109 -12.74 -18.53 -9.49
C GLY A 109 -11.81 -17.31 -9.58
N PHE A 110 -11.10 -17.21 -10.70
CA PHE A 110 -10.12 -16.14 -10.98
C PHE A 110 -10.62 -14.71 -10.70
N GLY A 111 -11.91 -14.45 -10.93
CA GLY A 111 -12.53 -13.15 -10.69
C GLY A 111 -12.51 -12.69 -9.22
N GLN A 112 -12.38 -13.60 -8.26
CA GLN A 112 -12.39 -13.26 -6.83
C GLN A 112 -11.04 -12.72 -6.33
N PHE A 113 -9.93 -13.14 -6.93
CA PHE A 113 -8.58 -12.79 -6.45
C PHE A 113 -7.78 -11.88 -7.41
N ILE A 114 -8.31 -11.60 -8.61
CA ILE A 114 -7.63 -10.75 -9.60
C ILE A 114 -7.33 -9.35 -9.06
N TRP A 115 -8.26 -8.78 -8.28
CA TRP A 115 -8.07 -7.46 -7.68
C TRP A 115 -6.96 -7.48 -6.63
N SER A 116 -6.90 -8.52 -5.79
CA SER A 116 -5.81 -8.70 -4.82
C SER A 116 -4.44 -8.77 -5.51
N LEU A 117 -4.33 -9.52 -6.61
CA LEU A 117 -3.09 -9.57 -7.40
C LEU A 117 -2.71 -8.21 -7.99
N LEU A 118 -3.67 -7.53 -8.62
CA LEU A 118 -3.45 -6.23 -9.25
C LEU A 118 -2.92 -5.22 -8.24
N PHE A 119 -3.59 -5.06 -7.10
CA PHE A 119 -3.19 -4.11 -6.08
C PHE A 119 -1.89 -4.50 -5.36
N GLY A 120 -1.62 -5.80 -5.20
CA GLY A 120 -0.33 -6.30 -4.72
C GLY A 120 0.83 -5.89 -5.65
N ILE A 121 0.66 -6.04 -6.96
CA ILE A 121 1.64 -5.60 -7.96
C ILE A 121 1.81 -4.07 -7.91
N MET A 122 0.70 -3.32 -7.81
CA MET A 122 0.76 -1.86 -7.68
C MET A 122 1.52 -1.41 -6.42
N ALA A 123 1.34 -2.11 -5.30
CA ALA A 123 2.08 -1.84 -4.07
C ALA A 123 3.59 -2.04 -4.27
N LEU A 124 4.01 -3.12 -4.93
CA LEU A 124 5.41 -3.39 -5.25
C LEU A 124 6.00 -2.34 -6.21
N VAL A 125 5.24 -1.94 -7.23
CA VAL A 125 5.65 -0.88 -8.18
C VAL A 125 5.79 0.46 -7.46
N SER A 126 4.81 0.84 -6.65
CA SER A 126 4.85 2.06 -5.84
C SER A 126 6.07 2.08 -4.91
N TRP A 127 6.31 0.97 -4.22
CA TRP A 127 7.47 0.79 -3.35
C TRP A 127 8.79 0.95 -4.11
N LYS A 128 8.97 0.26 -5.24
CA LYS A 128 10.18 0.35 -6.06
C LYS A 128 10.44 1.76 -6.59
N LEU A 129 9.39 2.53 -6.87
CA LEU A 129 9.50 3.89 -7.40
C LEU A 129 9.67 4.96 -6.32
N ASN A 130 9.48 4.61 -5.03
CA ASN A 130 9.44 5.53 -3.89
C ASN A 130 10.76 6.30 -3.67
N TYR A 131 10.89 7.41 -4.38
CA TYR A 131 12.05 8.29 -4.32
C TYR A 131 12.17 9.07 -3.00
N GLN A 132 11.10 9.16 -2.22
CA GLN A 132 11.07 9.96 -1.00
C GLN A 132 11.93 9.32 0.09
N SER A 133 11.84 7.99 0.24
CA SER A 133 12.65 7.23 1.19
C SER A 133 14.13 7.24 0.80
N ASP A 134 14.44 7.17 -0.51
CA ASP A 134 15.82 7.21 -1.01
C ASP A 134 16.55 8.50 -0.61
N LYS A 135 15.87 9.65 -0.75
CA LYS A 135 16.41 10.96 -0.35
C LYS A 135 16.73 11.00 1.13
N VAL A 136 15.80 10.56 1.98
CA VAL A 136 15.96 10.59 3.44
C VAL A 136 17.06 9.64 3.90
N LYS A 137 17.12 8.41 3.37
CA LYS A 137 18.19 7.43 3.66
C LYS A 137 19.57 8.00 3.31
N SER A 138 19.70 8.71 2.18
CA SER A 138 20.98 9.30 1.75
C SER A 138 21.49 10.43 2.67
N ILE A 139 20.61 11.06 3.44
CA ILE A 139 20.96 12.10 4.41
C ILE A 139 21.36 11.48 5.76
N LEU A 140 20.67 10.42 6.18
CA LEU A 140 20.84 9.81 7.50
C LEU A 140 22.01 8.82 7.60
N ILE A 141 22.50 8.27 6.48
CA ILE A 141 23.56 7.24 6.44
C ILE A 141 24.90 7.84 5.93
N LYS A 142 25.12 9.13 6.16
CA LYS A 142 26.44 9.79 5.99
C LYS A 142 27.08 10.00 7.35
#